data_AF-A0AAV7XRS0-F1
#
_entry.id   AF-A0AAV7XRS0-F1
#
_cell.length_a   1.000
_cell.length_b   1.000
_cell.length_c   1.000
_cell.angle_alpha   90.00
_cell.angle_beta   90.00
_cell.angle_gamma   90.00
#
_symmetry.space_group_name_H-M   'P 1'
#
loop_
_entity.id
_entity.type
_entity.pdbx_description
1 polymer ?
#
loop_
_entity_poly.entity_id
_entity_poly.type
_entity_poly.pdbx_seq_one_letter_code
_entity_poly.pdbx_strand_id
1 'polypeptide(L)' 'MVNAAMGMNPGHWFKCRNGHPYFIGECGGAMEESKCNECGAPIGGRNHTLRADNTLASEIDHASGPAYPTALQRY' A
#
# COMPACT_ATOMS: atom_id res chain seq x y z
N MET A 1 -20.70 -9.71 17.71
CA MET A 1 -19.47 -8.91 17.57
C MET A 1 -18.89 -9.26 16.21
N VAL A 2 -18.60 -8.23 15.42
CA VAL A 2 -18.34 -8.25 13.98
C VAL A 2 -17.40 -9.37 13.53
N ASN A 3 -17.77 -10.06 12.45
CA ASN A 3 -16.94 -11.06 11.79
C ASN A 3 -15.65 -10.39 11.33
N ALA A 4 -14.55 -10.64 12.03
CA ALA A 4 -13.20 -10.33 11.57
C ALA A 4 -12.96 -11.12 10.28
N ALA A 5 -13.24 -10.48 9.13
CA ALA A 5 -12.90 -11.02 7.83
C ALA A 5 -11.37 -11.15 7.77
N MET A 6 -10.89 -12.37 7.98
CA MET A 6 -9.56 -12.86 7.60
C MET A 6 -8.35 -11.96 7.94
N GLY A 7 -8.00 -11.85 9.23
CA GLY A 7 -6.61 -11.91 9.76
C GLY A 7 -5.49 -11.03 9.17
N MET A 8 -5.73 -10.10 8.26
CA MET A 8 -4.73 -9.20 7.70
C MET A 8 -4.72 -7.91 8.51
N ASN A 9 -3.54 -7.47 8.97
CA ASN A 9 -3.41 -6.20 9.67
C ASN A 9 -3.70 -5.04 8.71
N PRO A 10 -4.20 -3.89 9.22
CA PRO A 10 -4.29 -2.67 8.44
C PRO A 10 -2.95 -2.16 7.93
N GLY A 11 -3.01 -1.40 6.84
CA GLY A 11 -1.86 -0.68 6.29
C GLY A 11 -1.17 -1.34 5.10
N HIS A 12 -1.81 -2.34 4.49
CA HIS A 12 -1.33 -3.03 3.29
C HIS A 12 -1.91 -2.50 1.97
N TRP A 13 -2.89 -1.61 2.05
CA TRP A 13 -3.55 -1.03 0.88
C TRP A 13 -2.94 0.31 0.49
N PHE A 14 -2.59 0.47 -0.77
CA PHE A 14 -1.96 1.66 -1.35
C PHE A 14 -2.69 2.09 -2.62
N LYS A 15 -2.44 3.31 -3.09
CA LYS A 15 -3.01 3.89 -4.30
C LYS A 15 -1.91 4.41 -5.20
N CYS A 16 -2.08 4.21 -6.51
CA CYS A 16 -1.24 4.85 -7.51
C CYS A 16 -1.53 6.35 -7.59
N ARG A 17 -0.72 7.12 -8.34
CA ARG A 17 -0.92 8.56 -8.56
C ARG A 17 -2.31 8.96 -9.10
N ASN A 18 -3.03 8.03 -9.72
CA ASN A 18 -4.37 8.24 -10.27
C ASN A 18 -5.49 7.80 -9.32
N GLY A 19 -5.15 7.30 -8.12
CA GLY A 19 -6.12 6.88 -7.11
C GLY A 19 -6.53 5.41 -7.14
N HIS A 20 -6.05 4.62 -8.11
CA HIS A 20 -6.37 3.20 -8.19
C HIS A 20 -5.74 2.39 -7.06
N PRO A 21 -6.54 1.63 -6.29
CA PRO A 21 -6.05 0.89 -5.14
C PRO A 21 -5.33 -0.40 -5.56
N TYR A 22 -4.30 -0.74 -4.81
CA TYR A 22 -3.56 -2.00 -4.93
C TYR A 22 -3.07 -2.46 -3.56
N PHE A 23 -2.80 -3.76 -3.45
CA PHE A 23 -2.42 -4.40 -2.20
C PHE A 23 -0.94 -4.79 -2.21
N ILE A 24 -0.22 -4.51 -1.12
CA ILE A 24 1.14 -5.00 -0.88
C ILE A 24 1.07 -6.06 0.22
N GLY A 25 1.31 -7.31 -0.17
CA GLY A 25 1.31 -8.45 0.75
C GLY A 25 2.54 -8.54 1.66
N GLU A 26 2.67 -9.69 2.34
CA GLU A 26 3.79 -10.03 3.23
C GLU A 26 4.00 -9.05 4.40
N CYS A 27 5.06 -8.24 4.34
CA CYS A 27 5.41 -7.27 5.38
C CYS A 27 4.70 -5.92 5.21
N GLY A 28 3.96 -5.72 4.12
CA GLY A 28 3.27 -4.46 3.81
C GLY A 28 4.20 -3.31 3.38
N GLY A 29 5.48 -3.61 3.10
CA GLY A 29 6.47 -2.69 2.56
C GLY A 29 6.75 -2.99 1.08
N ALA A 30 6.88 -1.96 0.26
CA ALA A 30 7.08 -2.14 -1.17
C ALA A 30 8.51 -2.63 -1.50
N MET A 31 8.62 -3.82 -2.07
CA MET A 31 9.91 -4.43 -2.46
C MET A 31 10.12 -4.48 -3.97
N GLU A 32 9.03 -4.46 -4.73
CA GLU A 32 9.05 -4.48 -6.19
C GLU A 32 8.17 -3.36 -6.75
N GLU A 33 8.51 -2.91 -7.95
CA GLU A 33 7.76 -1.95 -8.74
C GLU A 33 7.00 -2.68 -9.84
N SER A 34 5.72 -2.36 -9.97
CA SER A 34 4.86 -2.93 -11.01
C SER A 34 4.05 -1.83 -11.68
N LYS A 35 3.10 -2.18 -12.54
CA LYS A 35 2.20 -1.24 -13.21
C LYS A 35 0.78 -1.44 -12.71
N CYS A 36 0.09 -0.32 -12.48
CA CYS A 36 -1.34 -0.32 -12.22
C CYS A 36 -2.08 -0.99 -13.39
N ASN A 37 -2.92 -1.97 -13.09
CA ASN A 37 -3.75 -2.69 -14.05
C ASN A 37 -4.81 -1.81 -14.73
N GLU A 38 -5.21 -0.70 -14.08
CA GLU A 38 -6.24 0.21 -14.61
C GLU A 38 -5.66 1.33 -15.48
N CYS A 39 -4.56 1.96 -15.07
CA CYS A 39 -4.00 3.13 -15.78
C CYS A 39 -2.56 3.00 -16.24
N GLY A 40 -1.88 1.88 -15.94
CA GLY A 40 -0.49 1.66 -16.31
C GLY A 40 0.53 2.52 -15.55
N ALA A 41 0.10 3.37 -14.61
CA ALA A 41 1.00 4.15 -13.76
C ALA A 41 1.89 3.23 -12.91
N PRO A 42 3.14 3.63 -12.62
CA PRO A 42 4.02 2.83 -11.79
C PRO A 42 3.47 2.71 -10.36
N ILE A 43 3.44 1.50 -9.82
CA ILE A 43 2.99 1.17 -8.46
C ILE A 43 4.09 0.43 -7.70
N GLY A 44 3.96 0.32 -6.38
CA GLY A 44 4.92 -0.38 -5.53
C GLY A 44 6.07 0.53 -5.09
N GLY A 45 7.30 0.00 -5.12
CA GLY A 45 8.49 0.64 -4.55
C GLY A 45 9.62 -0.36 -4.31
N ARG A 46 10.68 0.06 -3.60
CA ARG A 46 11.90 -0.75 -3.39
C ARG A 46 12.40 -0.55 -1.97
N ASN A 47 13.11 -1.54 -1.41
CA ASN A 47 13.67 -1.48 -0.06
C ASN A 47 12.62 -1.11 1.00
N HIS A 48 11.46 -1.76 0.95
CA HIS A 48 10.27 -1.46 1.76
C HIS A 48 9.79 0.00 1.68
N THR A 49 10.26 0.78 0.72
CA THR A 49 9.93 2.20 0.57
C THR A 49 8.98 2.34 -0.61
N LEU A 50 7.79 2.86 -0.33
CA LEU A 50 6.79 3.15 -1.36
C LEU A 50 7.32 4.23 -2.29
N ARG A 51 7.00 4.13 -3.58
CA ARG A 51 7.28 5.22 -4.51
C ARG A 51 6.61 6.51 -4.04
N ALA A 52 7.32 7.61 -4.23
CA ALA A 52 6.87 8.95 -3.90
C ALA A 52 5.52 9.35 -4.56
N ASP A 53 5.23 8.81 -5.74
CA ASP A 53 3.99 9.09 -6.46
C ASP A 53 2.79 8.24 -6.01
N ASN A 54 3.00 7.31 -5.07
CA ASN A 54 1.95 6.47 -4.49
C ASN A 54 1.60 6.92 -3.07
N THR A 55 0.40 6.54 -2.61
CA THR A 55 -0.11 6.94 -1.29
C THR A 55 -0.75 5.76 -0.56
N LEU A 56 -0.84 5.82 0.77
CA LEU A 56 -1.56 4.81 1.54
C LEU A 56 -3.08 4.96 1.33
N ALA A 57 -3.76 3.84 1.13
CA ALA A 57 -5.21 3.78 0.95
C ALA A 57 -5.90 3.52 2.29
N SER A 58 -5.68 4.40 3.27
CA SER A 58 -6.26 4.28 4.61
C SER A 58 -7.79 4.19 4.61
N GLU A 59 -8.47 4.66 3.56
CA GLU A 59 -9.93 4.56 3.43
C GLU A 59 -10.46 3.13 3.28
N ILE A 60 -9.62 2.18 2.84
CA ILE A 60 -10.05 0.80 2.56
C ILE A 60 -10.07 -0.03 3.83
N ASP A 61 -9.03 0.12 4.66
CA ASP A 61 -8.83 -0.71 5.85
C ASP A 61 -8.75 0.12 7.15
N HIS A 62 -9.12 1.40 7.08
CA HIS A 62 -9.04 2.36 8.20
C HIS A 62 -7.64 2.42 8.86
N ALA A 63 -6.61 2.17 8.07
CA ALA A 63 -5.24 2.11 8.55
C ALA A 63 -4.74 3.50 8.97
N SER A 64 -4.28 3.64 10.21
CA SER A 64 -3.67 4.89 10.70
C SER A 64 -2.28 5.14 10.10
N GLY A 65 -1.66 4.10 9.53
CA GLY A 65 -0.36 4.13 8.91
C GLY A 65 -0.09 2.85 8.10
N PRO A 66 1.02 2.80 7.37
CA PRO A 66 1.41 1.61 6.63
C PRO A 66 1.77 0.48 7.61
N ALA A 67 1.56 -0.76 7.17
CA ALA A 67 1.93 -1.92 7.97
C ALA A 67 3.45 -1.99 8.21
N TYR A 68 4.25 -1.52 7.23
CA TYR A 68 5.69 -1.38 7.40
C TYR A 68 6.08 0.04 7.86
N PRO A 69 6.80 0.22 9.00
CA PRO A 69 7.02 1.52 9.63
C PRO A 69 7.68 2.59 8.74
N THR A 70 8.50 2.17 7.78
CA THR A 70 9.23 3.08 6.89
C THR A 70 8.61 3.19 5.49
N ALA A 71 7.44 2.58 5.24
CA ALA A 71 6.89 2.52 3.88
C ALA A 71 6.63 3.89 3.26
N LEU A 72 6.25 4.88 4.08
CA LEU A 72 5.97 6.24 3.63
C LEU A 72 7.10 7.23 3.92
N GLN A 73 8.25 6.77 4.43
CA GLN A 73 9.35 7.69 4.76
C GLN A 73 9.92 8.30 3.49
N ARG A 74 9.77 9.61 3.38
CA ARG A 74 10.38 10.44 2.34
C ARG A 74 11.68 10.96 2.95
N TYR A 75 12.80 10.36 2.58
CA TYR A 75 14.12 10.92 2.88
C TYR A 75 14.34 12.21 2.09
#